data_AF-A0A524EDV6-F1
#
_entry.id   AF-A0A524EDV6-F1
#
_cell.length_a   1.000
_cell.length_b   1.000
_cell.length_c   1.000
_cell.angle_alpha   90.00
_cell.angle_beta   90.00
_cell.angle_gamma   90.00
#
_symmetry.space_group_name_H-M   'P 1'
#
loop_
_entity.id
_entity.type
_entity.pdbx_description
1 polymer ?
#
loop_
_entity_poly.entity_id
_entity_poly.type
_entity_poly.pdbx_seq_one_letter_code
_entity_poly.pdbx_strand_id
1 'polypeptide(L)'
;MSEALIYFDKIESSQSLMLMVNGERDDSIDVHDSSNDALNICKSCGSHCCKFGGAVATRSEVSAIIEMGYPNHFTAVSEDVFITDWGDDMTCPYLSDGKCEIYEVRPLRCRAFPIFQTGSGQVFLSQCPIASLLSEEEIHNMVEKLAECPSEILEGAASYMGPYAKKLERKISRFDRTRIEGK
;
A
#
# COMPACT_ATOMS: atom_id res chain seq x y z
N MET A 1 45.86 -11.27 30.53
CA MET A 1 44.71 -12.06 31.04
C MET A 1 43.77 -11.12 31.76
N SER A 2 42.48 -11.47 31.78
CA SER A 2 41.31 -10.84 32.40
C SER A 2 40.57 -9.78 31.57
N GLU A 3 39.33 -10.16 31.27
CA GLU A 3 38.31 -9.63 30.36
C GLU A 3 37.63 -8.35 30.86
N ALA A 4 37.08 -7.57 29.93
CA ALA A 4 36.05 -6.58 30.22
C ALA A 4 34.82 -6.86 29.33
N LEU A 5 33.73 -7.25 30.00
CA LEU A 5 32.40 -7.49 29.47
C LEU A 5 31.82 -6.21 28.84
N ILE A 6 31.27 -6.31 27.63
CA ILE A 6 30.49 -5.25 27.00
C ILE A 6 29.01 -5.50 27.34
N TYR A 7 28.43 -4.61 28.11
CA TYR A 7 26.97 -4.48 28.28
C TYR A 7 26.50 -3.44 27.25
N PHE A 8 25.69 -3.87 26.28
CA PHE A 8 24.94 -2.97 25.40
C PHE A 8 23.62 -2.66 26.07
N ASP A 9 23.45 -1.42 26.51
CA ASP A 9 22.13 -0.88 26.85
C ASP A 9 21.71 0.18 25.82
N LYS A 10 20.42 0.11 25.51
CA LYS A 10 19.66 0.89 24.54
C LYS A 10 19.89 2.39 24.71
N ILE A 11 19.96 3.12 23.59
CA ILE A 11 19.72 4.57 23.59
C ILE A 11 18.63 4.89 22.58
N GLU A 12 17.51 5.31 23.14
CA GLU A 12 16.37 5.94 22.52
C GLU A 12 16.74 7.28 21.86
N SER A 13 15.88 7.63 20.93
CA SER A 13 15.75 8.86 20.18
C SER A 13 15.97 10.17 20.94
N SER A 14 16.40 11.16 20.17
CA SER A 14 16.17 12.60 20.31
C SER A 14 16.98 13.36 21.37
N GLN A 15 18.17 13.81 20.99
CA GLN A 15 18.67 15.11 21.42
C GLN A 15 19.27 15.88 20.23
N SER A 16 18.66 17.03 19.98
CA SER A 16 19.13 18.08 19.10
C SER A 16 20.51 18.56 19.58
N LEU A 17 21.55 18.41 18.74
CA LEU A 17 22.86 19.03 18.97
C LEU A 17 23.10 20.07 17.88
N MET A 18 22.83 21.31 18.25
CA MET A 18 23.05 22.51 17.46
C MET A 18 24.54 22.90 17.58
N LEU A 19 25.28 22.89 16.47
CA LEU A 19 26.60 23.50 16.36
C LEU A 19 26.57 24.58 15.28
N MET A 20 26.77 25.82 15.72
CA MET A 20 26.83 27.01 14.87
C MET A 20 28.18 27.06 14.15
N VAL A 21 28.15 27.11 12.81
CA VAL A 21 29.28 27.55 11.99
C VAL A 21 28.76 28.50 10.92
N ASN A 22 29.28 29.73 10.94
CA ASN A 22 28.96 30.81 10.02
C ASN A 22 29.19 30.40 8.55
N GLY A 23 28.16 30.59 7.72
CA GLY A 23 28.22 30.45 6.28
C GLY A 23 26.81 30.48 5.73
N GLU A 24 26.42 31.61 5.14
CA GLU A 24 25.13 31.79 4.48
C GLU A 24 24.93 30.67 3.43
N ARG A 25 24.14 29.66 3.80
CA ARG A 25 23.52 28.72 2.87
C ARG A 25 22.02 28.94 2.98
N ASP A 26 21.47 29.29 1.83
CA ASP A 26 20.04 29.34 1.55
C ASP A 26 19.46 27.94 1.77
N ASP A 27 19.05 27.66 3.01
CA ASP A 27 18.39 26.42 3.42
C ASP A 27 16.88 26.54 3.14
N SER A 28 16.51 26.50 1.86
CA SER A 28 15.20 26.05 1.43
C SER A 28 15.35 24.74 0.66
N ILE A 29 15.89 23.72 1.32
CA ILE A 29 15.64 22.35 0.89
C ILE A 29 14.23 22.03 1.41
N ASP A 30 13.24 22.27 0.55
CA ASP A 30 11.91 21.69 0.70
C ASP A 30 12.09 20.17 0.68
N VAL A 31 12.10 19.58 1.88
CA VAL A 31 12.00 18.12 2.03
C VAL A 31 10.57 17.78 1.62
N HIS A 32 10.35 17.54 0.33
CA HIS A 32 9.08 17.06 -0.20
C HIS A 32 8.80 15.68 0.41
N ASP A 33 7.95 15.66 1.44
CA ASP A 33 7.44 14.44 2.03
C ASP A 33 6.40 13.83 1.09
N SER A 34 6.87 12.97 0.19
CA SER A 34 6.06 12.26 -0.81
C SER A 34 4.87 11.50 -0.19
N SER A 35 4.96 11.15 1.10
CA SER A 35 3.88 10.48 1.82
C SER A 35 2.67 11.40 2.07
N ASN A 36 2.91 12.68 2.37
CA ASN A 36 1.86 13.65 2.63
C ASN A 36 1.19 14.10 1.33
N ASP A 37 1.96 14.21 0.24
CA ASP A 37 1.45 14.50 -1.10
C ASP A 37 0.50 13.40 -1.60
N ALA A 38 0.90 12.13 -1.45
CA ALA A 38 0.05 10.99 -1.82
C ALA A 38 -1.27 10.96 -1.03
N LEU A 39 -1.23 11.28 0.27
CA LEU A 39 -2.41 11.34 1.14
C LEU A 39 -3.38 12.46 0.73
N ASN A 40 -2.83 13.64 0.39
CA ASN A 40 -3.63 14.76 -0.09
C ASN A 40 -4.28 14.47 -1.44
N ILE A 41 -3.57 13.81 -2.35
CA ILE A 41 -4.12 13.31 -3.62
C ILE A 41 -5.25 12.30 -3.38
N CYS A 42 -5.07 11.36 -2.44
CA CYS A 42 -6.12 10.40 -2.10
C CYS A 42 -7.40 11.10 -1.64
N LYS A 43 -7.25 12.05 -0.72
CA LYS A 43 -8.38 12.84 -0.20
C LYS A 43 -9.09 13.63 -1.29
N SER A 44 -8.35 14.32 -2.15
CA SER A 44 -8.95 15.11 -3.25
C SER A 44 -9.65 14.23 -4.29
N CYS A 45 -9.12 13.03 -4.53
CA CYS A 45 -9.76 12.00 -5.35
C CYS A 45 -10.98 11.34 -4.66
N GLY A 46 -11.19 11.62 -3.37
CA GLY A 46 -12.26 11.04 -2.55
C GLY A 46 -12.03 9.57 -2.21
N SER A 47 -10.76 9.13 -2.19
CA SER A 47 -10.29 7.77 -1.87
C SER A 47 -10.97 6.71 -2.73
N HIS A 48 -11.09 7.01 -4.03
CA HIS A 48 -11.87 6.21 -4.96
C HIS A 48 -11.45 4.73 -4.96
N CYS A 49 -10.16 4.40 -4.91
CA CYS A 49 -9.69 3.01 -4.87
C CYS A 49 -10.16 2.24 -3.62
N CYS A 50 -10.49 2.92 -2.52
CA CYS A 50 -11.01 2.32 -1.28
C CYS A 50 -12.53 2.13 -1.30
N LYS A 51 -13.27 2.69 -2.26
CA LYS A 51 -14.75 2.71 -2.26
C LYS A 51 -15.42 1.65 -3.14
N PHE A 52 -14.67 0.69 -3.68
CA PHE A 52 -15.23 -0.27 -4.65
C PHE A 52 -14.53 -1.63 -4.59
N GLY A 53 -14.80 -2.40 -3.55
CA GLY A 53 -14.13 -3.66 -3.30
C GLY A 53 -12.84 -3.38 -2.54
N GLY A 54 -12.74 -3.99 -1.39
CA GLY A 54 -11.66 -3.78 -0.47
C GLY A 54 -10.44 -4.64 -0.78
N ALA A 55 -9.62 -4.86 0.25
CA ALA A 55 -8.26 -5.34 0.09
C ALA A 55 -8.20 -6.85 -0.05
N VAL A 56 -7.33 -7.33 -0.94
CA VAL A 56 -6.86 -8.71 -0.96
C VAL A 56 -5.58 -8.76 -0.15
N ALA A 57 -5.48 -9.73 0.75
CA ALA A 57 -4.35 -9.93 1.62
C ALA A 57 -4.02 -11.41 1.79
N THR A 58 -2.77 -11.71 2.13
CA THR A 58 -2.35 -13.03 2.62
C THR A 58 -2.63 -13.18 4.11
N ARG A 59 -2.49 -14.40 4.64
CA ARG A 59 -2.56 -14.64 6.08
C ARG A 59 -1.54 -13.82 6.85
N SER A 60 -0.31 -13.75 6.36
CA SER A 60 0.77 -13.01 7.03
C SER A 60 0.49 -11.51 7.08
N GLU A 61 -0.08 -10.95 6.01
CA GLU A 61 -0.49 -9.54 5.97
C GLU A 61 -1.64 -9.25 6.94
N VAL A 62 -2.65 -10.14 7.01
CA VAL A 62 -3.76 -9.99 7.97
C VAL A 62 -3.23 -10.08 9.41
N SER A 63 -2.34 -11.03 9.71
CA SER A 63 -1.72 -11.14 11.03
C SER A 63 -0.96 -9.85 11.40
N ALA A 64 -0.16 -9.31 10.49
CA ALA A 64 0.57 -8.07 10.72
C ALA A 64 -0.36 -6.88 11.02
N ILE A 65 -1.50 -6.78 10.33
CA ILE A 65 -2.51 -5.73 10.61
C ILE A 65 -3.08 -5.88 12.02
N ILE A 66 -3.42 -7.11 12.43
CA ILE A 66 -3.98 -7.39 13.76
C ILE A 66 -2.95 -7.16 14.87
N GLU A 67 -1.70 -7.58 14.67
CA GLU A 67 -0.59 -7.38 15.61
C GLU A 67 -0.30 -5.91 15.86
N MET A 68 -0.53 -5.05 14.87
CA MET A 68 -0.46 -3.58 14.99
C MET A 68 -1.65 -2.97 15.75
N GLY A 69 -2.61 -3.79 16.19
CA GLY A 69 -3.76 -3.38 17.01
C GLY A 69 -5.00 -2.96 16.22
N TYR A 70 -5.01 -3.15 14.90
CA TYR A 70 -6.18 -2.82 14.08
C TYR A 70 -7.24 -3.93 14.14
N PRO A 71 -8.53 -3.58 14.04
CA PRO A 71 -9.60 -4.57 13.99
C PRO A 71 -9.46 -5.48 12.76
N ASN A 72 -9.78 -6.77 12.93
CA ASN A 72 -9.82 -7.70 11.81
C ASN A 72 -11.13 -7.52 11.03
N HIS A 73 -11.02 -6.98 9.82
CA HIS A 73 -12.13 -6.89 8.88
C HIS A 73 -12.01 -7.85 7.70
N PHE A 74 -11.09 -8.81 7.75
CA PHE A 74 -10.86 -9.76 6.67
C PHE A 74 -11.68 -11.04 6.86
N THR A 75 -12.27 -11.50 5.76
CA THR A 75 -12.88 -12.82 5.62
C THR A 75 -11.94 -13.74 4.85
N ALA A 76 -11.74 -14.95 5.35
CA ALA A 76 -10.98 -15.98 4.66
C ALA A 76 -11.79 -16.53 3.49
N VAL A 77 -11.22 -16.47 2.29
CA VAL A 77 -11.77 -17.05 1.04
C VAL A 77 -11.12 -18.39 0.75
N SER A 78 -9.85 -18.54 1.10
CA SER A 78 -9.11 -19.81 1.09
C SER A 78 -8.10 -19.82 2.24
N GLU A 79 -7.21 -20.81 2.27
CA GLU A 79 -6.19 -20.92 3.33
C GLU A 79 -5.28 -19.69 3.42
N ASP A 80 -4.93 -19.06 2.29
CA ASP A 80 -4.03 -17.90 2.28
C ASP A 80 -4.59 -16.71 1.48
N VAL A 81 -5.89 -16.71 1.19
CA VAL A 81 -6.55 -15.59 0.53
C VAL A 81 -7.59 -15.00 1.44
N PHE A 82 -7.36 -13.75 1.80
CA PHE A 82 -8.21 -12.97 2.68
C PHE A 82 -8.70 -11.74 1.93
N ILE A 83 -9.97 -11.41 2.14
CA ILE A 83 -10.60 -10.26 1.52
C ILE A 83 -11.38 -9.49 2.56
N THR A 84 -11.20 -8.16 2.62
CA THR A 84 -11.96 -7.33 3.57
C THR A 84 -13.47 -7.46 3.33
N ASP A 85 -14.26 -7.54 4.39
CA ASP A 85 -15.71 -7.39 4.30
C ASP A 85 -16.06 -5.92 4.05
N TRP A 86 -16.64 -5.63 2.89
CA TRP A 86 -16.88 -4.27 2.38
C TRP A 86 -18.37 -3.92 2.29
N GLY A 87 -19.26 -4.76 2.83
CA GLY A 87 -20.70 -4.52 2.84
C GLY A 87 -21.35 -4.27 1.48
N ASP A 88 -22.55 -3.67 1.49
CA ASP A 88 -23.34 -3.43 0.28
C ASP A 88 -22.82 -2.24 -0.57
N ASP A 89 -22.18 -1.27 0.08
CA ASP A 89 -21.65 -0.06 -0.55
C ASP A 89 -20.25 -0.28 -1.17
N MET A 90 -19.63 -1.43 -0.90
CA MET A 90 -18.31 -1.83 -1.37
C MET A 90 -17.17 -0.96 -0.84
N THR A 91 -17.38 -0.25 0.26
CA THR A 91 -16.36 0.58 0.89
C THR A 91 -15.45 -0.27 1.76
N CYS A 92 -14.14 -0.07 1.62
CA CYS A 92 -13.14 -0.70 2.48
C CYS A 92 -13.38 -0.26 3.93
N PRO A 93 -13.47 -1.20 4.89
CA PRO A 93 -13.77 -0.89 6.29
C PRO A 93 -12.65 -0.09 6.98
N TYR A 94 -11.44 -0.10 6.45
CA TYR A 94 -10.32 0.72 6.94
C TYR A 94 -10.30 2.15 6.36
N LEU A 95 -11.31 2.55 5.57
CA LEU A 95 -11.43 3.92 5.06
C LEU A 95 -12.15 4.81 6.07
N SER A 96 -11.45 5.80 6.60
CA SER A 96 -11.96 6.76 7.59
C SER A 96 -11.51 8.18 7.25
N ASP A 97 -12.45 9.12 7.15
CA ASP A 97 -12.19 10.52 6.79
C ASP A 97 -11.32 10.72 5.53
N GLY A 98 -11.51 9.87 4.53
CA GLY A 98 -10.76 9.88 3.28
C GLY A 98 -9.32 9.39 3.41
N LYS A 99 -8.95 8.76 4.53
CA LYS A 99 -7.65 8.16 4.77
C LYS A 99 -7.77 6.66 5.04
N CYS A 100 -6.73 5.91 4.71
CA CYS A 100 -6.62 4.52 5.12
C CYS A 100 -6.08 4.47 6.56
N GLU A 101 -6.81 3.88 7.48
CA GLU A 101 -6.37 3.77 8.88
C GLU A 101 -5.15 2.84 9.03
N ILE A 102 -5.01 1.86 8.15
CA ILE A 102 -3.90 0.89 8.13
C ILE A 102 -2.79 1.27 7.13
N TYR A 103 -2.62 2.55 6.79
CA TYR A 103 -1.78 3.01 5.67
C TYR A 103 -0.36 2.41 5.66
N GLU A 104 0.31 2.36 6.82
CA GLU A 104 1.68 1.86 6.97
C GLU A 104 1.79 0.34 6.85
N VAL A 105 0.74 -0.38 7.22
CA VAL A 105 0.70 -1.86 7.24
C VAL A 105 -0.24 -2.42 6.15
N ARG A 106 -0.50 -1.62 5.10
CA ARG A 106 -1.35 -2.04 3.97
C ARG A 106 -0.83 -3.34 3.35
N PRO A 107 -1.74 -4.24 2.92
CA PRO A 107 -1.40 -5.38 2.08
C PRO A 107 -0.64 -4.93 0.82
N LEU A 108 0.22 -5.80 0.30
CA LEU A 108 1.11 -5.55 -0.84
C LEU A 108 0.34 -4.94 -2.02
N ARG A 109 -0.82 -5.51 -2.35
CA ARG A 109 -1.66 -5.04 -3.47
C ARG A 109 -2.21 -3.64 -3.27
N CYS A 110 -2.51 -3.26 -2.03
CA CYS A 110 -2.94 -1.90 -1.69
C CYS A 110 -1.76 -0.92 -1.62
N ARG A 111 -0.58 -1.40 -1.23
CA ARG A 111 0.66 -0.61 -1.19
C ARG A 111 1.20 -0.33 -2.58
N ALA A 112 1.08 -1.28 -3.50
CA ALA A 112 1.55 -1.17 -4.87
C ALA A 112 0.69 -0.26 -5.76
N PHE A 113 -0.54 0.08 -5.32
CA PHE A 113 -1.40 0.98 -6.09
C PHE A 113 -0.71 2.35 -6.31
N PRO A 114 -0.62 2.87 -7.54
CA PRO A 114 -1.51 2.67 -8.70
C PRO A 114 -1.14 1.54 -9.67
N ILE A 115 -0.14 0.71 -9.33
CA ILE A 115 0.19 -0.50 -10.08
C ILE A 115 -0.68 -1.64 -9.54
N PHE A 116 -1.32 -2.37 -10.45
CA PHE A 116 -2.17 -3.48 -10.07
C PHE A 116 -2.03 -4.66 -11.03
N GLN A 117 -2.20 -5.85 -10.48
CA GLN A 117 -2.13 -7.10 -11.21
C GLN A 117 -3.50 -7.77 -11.21
N THR A 118 -3.95 -8.18 -12.39
CA THR A 118 -5.22 -8.88 -12.63
C THR A 118 -5.14 -10.36 -12.23
N GLY A 119 -6.28 -11.06 -12.21
CA GLY A 119 -6.32 -12.50 -11.93
C GLY A 119 -5.58 -13.36 -12.96
N SER A 120 -5.32 -12.85 -14.17
CA SER A 120 -4.49 -13.51 -15.19
C SER A 120 -3.00 -13.24 -15.05
N GLY A 121 -2.58 -12.53 -13.99
CA GLY A 121 -1.19 -12.13 -13.76
C GLY A 121 -0.74 -10.90 -14.57
N GLN A 122 -1.58 -10.36 -15.46
CA GLN A 122 -1.22 -9.14 -16.21
C GLN A 122 -1.16 -7.92 -15.29
N VAL A 123 -0.10 -7.12 -15.44
CA VAL A 123 0.17 -5.92 -14.64
C VAL A 123 -0.15 -4.65 -15.44
N PHE A 124 -0.77 -3.68 -14.76
CA PHE A 124 -1.18 -2.40 -15.32
C PHE A 124 -0.78 -1.26 -14.40
N LEU A 125 -0.46 -0.11 -15.00
CA LEU A 125 -0.36 1.18 -14.33
C LEU A 125 -1.65 1.95 -14.56
N SER A 126 -2.36 2.30 -13.49
CA SER A 126 -3.47 3.25 -13.54
C SER A 126 -2.93 4.67 -13.68
N GLN A 127 -3.57 5.51 -14.52
CA GLN A 127 -3.32 6.95 -14.62
C GLN A 127 -3.91 7.74 -13.43
N CYS A 128 -3.81 7.16 -12.22
CA CYS A 128 -4.11 7.82 -10.97
C CYS A 128 -3.12 8.99 -10.77
N PRO A 129 -3.51 10.14 -10.19
CA PRO A 129 -2.58 11.24 -9.95
C PRO A 129 -1.40 10.89 -9.03
N ILE A 130 -1.49 9.80 -8.25
CA ILE A 130 -0.34 9.29 -7.47
C ILE A 130 0.75 8.72 -8.39
N ALA A 131 0.41 8.24 -9.58
CA ALA A 131 1.36 7.64 -10.50
C ALA A 131 2.47 8.62 -10.91
N SER A 132 2.20 9.93 -10.95
CA SER A 132 3.21 10.94 -11.25
C SER A 132 4.19 11.20 -10.10
N LEU A 133 3.91 10.69 -8.90
CA LEU A 133 4.82 10.76 -7.75
C LEU A 133 5.79 9.58 -7.70
N LEU A 134 5.59 8.55 -8.52
CA LEU A 134 6.43 7.36 -8.54
C LEU A 134 7.55 7.49 -9.55
N SER A 135 8.76 7.18 -9.12
CA SER A 135 9.91 6.96 -10.00
C SER A 135 9.77 5.65 -10.78
N GLU A 136 10.50 5.55 -11.90
CA GLU A 136 10.55 4.31 -12.69
C GLU A 136 11.09 3.12 -11.86
N GLU A 137 12.04 3.37 -10.95
CA GLU A 137 12.59 2.37 -10.04
C GLU A 137 11.53 1.87 -9.04
N GLU A 138 10.74 2.76 -8.44
CA GLU A 138 9.64 2.37 -7.56
C GLU A 138 8.59 1.54 -8.31
N ILE A 139 8.27 1.94 -9.55
CA ILE A 139 7.33 1.18 -10.39
C ILE A 139 7.89 -0.23 -10.64
N HIS A 140 9.16 -0.34 -11.02
CA HIS A 140 9.80 -1.62 -11.28
C HIS A 140 9.78 -2.53 -10.04
N ASN A 141 10.21 -2.01 -8.90
CA ASN A 141 10.24 -2.74 -7.63
C ASN A 141 8.84 -3.24 -7.20
N MET A 142 7.79 -2.45 -7.46
CA MET A 142 6.42 -2.87 -7.18
C MET A 142 5.93 -3.95 -8.15
N VAL A 143 6.30 -3.87 -9.44
CA VAL A 143 5.98 -4.90 -10.44
C VAL A 143 6.63 -6.23 -10.07
N GLU A 144 7.91 -6.22 -9.68
CA GLU A 144 8.63 -7.43 -9.25
C GLU A 144 7.95 -8.08 -8.04
N LYS A 145 7.65 -7.31 -7.00
CA LYS A 145 6.93 -7.83 -5.82
C LYS A 145 5.56 -8.38 -6.15
N LEU A 146 4.82 -7.77 -7.08
CA LEU A 146 3.55 -8.30 -7.54
C LEU A 146 3.72 -9.58 -8.36
N ALA A 147 4.81 -9.74 -9.10
CA ALA A 147 5.12 -10.96 -9.85
C ALA A 147 5.50 -12.14 -8.95
N GLU A 148 6.07 -11.87 -7.77
CA GLU A 148 6.33 -12.88 -6.73
C GLU A 148 5.06 -13.41 -6.05
N CYS A 149 3.90 -12.77 -6.27
CA CYS A 149 2.64 -13.19 -5.68
C CYS A 149 2.20 -14.56 -6.26
N PRO A 150 2.02 -15.60 -5.41
CA PRO A 150 1.56 -16.91 -5.83
C PRO A 150 0.26 -16.85 -6.65
N SER A 151 0.18 -17.65 -7.71
CA SER A 151 -1.01 -17.73 -8.59
C SER A 151 -2.28 -18.08 -7.83
N GLU A 152 -2.17 -18.90 -6.78
CA GLU A 152 -3.28 -19.32 -5.93
C GLU A 152 -3.95 -18.12 -5.23
N ILE A 153 -3.16 -17.10 -4.90
CA ILE A 153 -3.70 -15.86 -4.33
C ILE A 153 -4.49 -15.08 -5.37
N LEU A 154 -3.96 -15.03 -6.60
CA LEU A 154 -4.61 -14.35 -7.73
C LEU A 154 -5.93 -15.02 -8.12
N GLU A 155 -5.90 -16.35 -8.24
CA GLU A 155 -7.03 -17.16 -8.64
C GLU A 155 -8.12 -17.17 -7.55
N GLY A 156 -7.72 -17.33 -6.28
CA GLY A 156 -8.65 -17.28 -5.16
C GLY A 156 -9.37 -15.94 -5.07
N ALA A 157 -8.62 -14.84 -5.21
CA ALA A 157 -9.20 -13.51 -5.20
C ALA A 157 -10.10 -13.25 -6.43
N ALA A 158 -9.67 -13.67 -7.62
CA ALA A 158 -10.45 -13.51 -8.85
C ALA A 158 -11.76 -14.30 -8.81
N SER A 159 -11.73 -15.52 -8.27
CA SER A 159 -12.92 -16.38 -8.10
C SER A 159 -13.95 -15.70 -7.18
N TYR A 160 -13.51 -15.19 -6.03
CA TYR A 160 -14.39 -14.48 -5.09
C TYR A 160 -14.94 -13.17 -5.64
N MET A 161 -14.10 -12.40 -6.34
CA MET A 161 -14.48 -11.10 -6.88
C MET A 161 -15.31 -11.19 -8.17
N GLY A 162 -15.28 -12.34 -8.86
CA GLY A 162 -15.96 -12.57 -10.14
C GLY A 162 -17.44 -12.16 -10.18
N PRO A 163 -18.28 -12.57 -9.20
CA PRO A 163 -19.68 -12.15 -9.12
C PRO A 163 -19.88 -10.63 -9.03
N TYR A 164 -18.85 -9.89 -8.56
CA TYR A 164 -18.87 -8.44 -8.40
C TYR A 164 -18.17 -7.70 -9.53
N ALA A 165 -17.64 -8.39 -10.55
CA ALA A 165 -16.78 -7.83 -11.60
C ALA A 165 -17.38 -6.58 -12.26
N LYS A 166 -18.68 -6.57 -12.59
CA LYS A 166 -19.35 -5.39 -13.18
C LYS A 166 -19.31 -4.16 -12.27
N LYS A 167 -19.48 -4.34 -10.95
CA LYS A 167 -19.38 -3.25 -9.98
C LYS A 167 -17.93 -2.79 -9.82
N LEU A 168 -17.00 -3.75 -9.78
CA LEU A 168 -15.56 -3.49 -9.69
C LEU A 168 -14.99 -2.84 -10.96
N GLU A 169 -15.56 -3.08 -12.14
CA GLU A 169 -15.09 -2.46 -13.38
C GLU A 169 -15.35 -0.95 -13.38
N ARG A 170 -16.49 -0.51 -12.83
CA ARG A 170 -16.82 0.92 -12.64
C ARG A 170 -15.78 1.65 -11.78
N LYS A 171 -15.07 0.93 -10.90
CA LYS A 171 -13.94 1.44 -10.09
C LYS A 171 -12.71 1.67 -10.95
N ILE A 172 -12.33 0.65 -11.70
CA ILE A 172 -11.05 0.61 -12.42
C ILE A 172 -11.13 1.55 -13.63
N SER A 173 -12.32 1.80 -14.17
CA SER A 173 -12.54 2.69 -15.31
C SER A 173 -12.46 4.18 -15.00
N ARG A 174 -12.25 4.60 -13.74
CA ARG A 174 -12.10 6.03 -13.42
C ARG A 174 -10.88 6.64 -14.09
N PHE A 175 -9.82 5.85 -14.21
CA PHE A 175 -8.56 6.25 -14.81
C PHE A 175 -8.24 5.31 -15.95
N ASP A 176 -7.66 5.87 -17.02
CA ASP A 176 -7.06 5.05 -18.06
C ASP A 176 -5.94 4.18 -17.48
N ARG A 177 -5.62 3.11 -18.19
CA ARG A 177 -4.61 2.15 -17.76
C ARG A 177 -3.68 1.79 -18.91
N THR A 178 -2.41 1.71 -18.59
CA THR A 178 -1.37 1.25 -19.50
C THR A 178 -0.89 -0.11 -19.03
N ARG A 179 -0.85 -1.08 -19.95
CA ARG A 179 -0.28 -2.39 -19.63
C ARG A 179 1.24 -2.24 -19.46
N ILE A 180 1.78 -2.80 -18.38
CA ILE A 180 3.23 -2.92 -18.21
C ILE A 180 3.63 -4.24 -18.85
N GLU A 181 4.51 -4.19 -19.84
CA GLU A 181 5.09 -5.40 -20.43
C GLU A 181 6.14 -5.96 -19.46
N GLY A 182 5.97 -7.22 -19.05
CA GLY A 182 7.01 -7.93 -18.31
C GLY A 182 8.20 -8.14 -19.23
N LYS A 183 9.38 -7.66 -18.83
CA LYS A 183 10.64 -8.01 -19.48
C LYS A 183 11.10 -9.40 -19.03
#